data_AF-A0A8T3MQ53-F1
#
_entry.id   AF-A0A8T3MQ53-F1
#
_cell.length_a   1.000
_cell.length_b   1.000
_cell.length_c   1.000
_cell.angle_alpha   90.00
_cell.angle_beta   90.00
_cell.angle_gamma   90.00
#
_symmetry.space_group_name_H-M   'P 1'
#
loop_
_entity.id
_entity.type
_entity.pdbx_description
1 polymer ?
#
loop_
_entity_poly.entity_id
_entity_poly.type
_entity_poly.pdbx_seq_one_letter_code
_entity_poly.pdbx_strand_id
1 'polypeptide(L)'
;MAPLVFIGLMVWLRERPGRTPVLTATVLGAALLPAVIPLDRFTENVNFQALALVPWVTLREHVAWPVGVLGFTSTIGLLFLLAIRTRARATAVVAPVVCVLLTVTLIAQSPIRAVAEWTSAAGVGNTPNWVDRAVGDHASVSVLWFERPGRPFVQIAPRHRVVWVNEFFNRSVGGVFELGSPMPYALPSTPVRLEDGRVVLESGRPAPLGQLVLAPCHVRVAGVPIARDPATGAVVVRVSEPVRATVFEPGSCPGGGAS
;
A
#
# COMPACT_ATOMS: atom_id res chain seq x y z
N MET A 1 -14.61 -12.51 6.55
CA MET A 1 -15.18 -12.54 7.93
C MET A 1 -16.51 -11.82 8.02
N ALA A 2 -16.58 -10.55 7.62
CA ALA A 2 -17.83 -9.80 7.61
C ALA A 2 -19.03 -10.55 6.97
N PRO A 3 -18.90 -11.24 5.81
CA PRO A 3 -20.07 -11.86 5.17
C PRO A 3 -20.67 -13.02 5.98
N LEU A 4 -19.84 -13.90 6.54
CA LEU A 4 -20.32 -15.10 7.25
C LEU A 4 -20.97 -14.76 8.59
N VAL A 5 -20.42 -13.78 9.32
CA VAL A 5 -21.05 -13.27 10.55
C VAL A 5 -22.36 -12.56 10.23
N PHE A 6 -22.42 -11.79 9.13
CA PHE A 6 -23.65 -11.13 8.70
C PHE A 6 -24.71 -12.12 8.23
N ILE A 7 -24.32 -13.17 7.50
CA ILE A 7 -25.20 -14.26 7.08
C ILE A 7 -25.69 -15.03 8.31
N GLY A 8 -24.81 -15.38 9.26
CA GLY A 8 -25.19 -16.04 10.51
C GLY A 8 -26.15 -15.19 11.34
N LEU A 9 -25.92 -13.88 11.41
CA LEU A 9 -26.80 -12.92 12.06
C LEU A 9 -28.15 -12.80 11.34
N MET A 10 -28.16 -12.77 10.00
CA MET A 10 -29.39 -12.72 9.19
C MET A 10 -30.20 -14.01 9.30
N VAL A 11 -29.54 -15.17 9.30
CA VAL A 11 -30.16 -16.48 9.55
C VAL A 11 -30.75 -16.52 10.95
N TRP A 12 -30.05 -15.99 11.96
CA TRP A 12 -30.56 -15.89 13.33
C TRP A 12 -31.73 -14.91 13.49
N LEU A 13 -31.69 -13.76 12.80
CA LEU A 13 -32.81 -12.82 12.79
C LEU A 13 -34.04 -13.41 12.07
N ARG A 14 -33.82 -14.31 11.09
CA ARG A 14 -34.88 -14.99 10.32
C ARG A 14 -35.44 -16.21 11.05
N GLU A 15 -34.61 -17.02 11.69
CA GLU A 15 -35.03 -18.20 12.46
C GLU A 15 -35.31 -17.80 13.92
N ARG A 16 -36.59 -17.77 14.30
CA ARG A 16 -37.05 -17.48 15.67
C ARG A 16 -36.26 -18.26 16.75
N PRO A 17 -36.20 -17.76 18.00
CA PRO A 17 -35.44 -18.35 19.10
C PRO A 17 -35.96 -19.75 19.46
N GLY A 18 -35.38 -20.77 18.84
CA GLY A 18 -35.70 -22.19 19.11
C GLY A 18 -34.63 -23.18 18.65
N ARG A 19 -33.62 -22.73 17.89
CA ARG A 19 -32.52 -23.58 17.40
C ARG A 19 -31.17 -23.14 17.96
N THR A 20 -31.03 -23.32 19.27
CA THR A 20 -29.78 -23.18 20.03
C THR A 20 -28.57 -23.85 19.38
N PRO A 21 -28.63 -25.09 18.84
CA PRO A 21 -27.42 -25.75 18.33
C PRO A 21 -26.80 -25.07 17.12
N VAL A 22 -27.61 -24.51 16.22
CA VAL A 22 -27.11 -23.80 15.01
C VAL A 22 -26.38 -22.52 15.43
N LEU A 23 -26.91 -21.80 16.42
CA LEU A 23 -26.26 -20.61 16.97
C LEU A 23 -24.91 -20.97 17.60
N THR A 24 -24.88 -22.01 18.45
CA THR A 24 -23.66 -22.45 19.13
C THR A 24 -22.60 -22.87 18.12
N ALA A 25 -22.97 -23.64 17.09
CA ALA A 25 -22.06 -24.04 16.02
C ALA A 25 -21.51 -22.82 15.24
N THR A 26 -22.36 -21.83 14.94
CA THR A 26 -21.93 -20.62 14.22
C THR A 26 -20.98 -19.76 15.06
N VAL A 27 -21.28 -19.57 16.34
CA VAL A 27 -20.44 -18.81 17.28
C VAL A 27 -19.09 -19.51 17.50
N LEU A 28 -19.10 -20.83 17.73
CA LEU A 28 -17.88 -21.64 17.84
C LEU A 28 -17.05 -21.57 16.56
N GLY A 29 -17.69 -21.72 15.40
CA GLY A 29 -17.03 -21.62 14.10
C GLY A 29 -16.35 -20.26 13.92
N ALA A 30 -17.05 -19.17 14.22
CA ALA A 30 -16.50 -17.81 14.14
C ALA A 30 -15.35 -17.56 15.13
N ALA A 31 -15.43 -18.13 16.35
CA ALA A 31 -14.40 -17.98 17.38
C ALA A 31 -13.14 -18.80 17.10
N LEU A 32 -13.29 -20.00 16.52
CA LEU A 32 -12.17 -20.89 16.20
C LEU A 32 -11.47 -20.52 14.90
N LEU A 33 -12.14 -19.84 13.98
CA LEU A 33 -11.60 -19.57 12.66
C LEU A 33 -10.26 -18.81 12.68
N PRO A 34 -10.04 -17.75 13.50
CA PRO A 34 -8.76 -17.06 13.57
C PRO A 34 -7.60 -17.95 14.02
N ALA A 35 -7.88 -19.03 14.76
CA ALA A 35 -6.85 -19.99 15.18
C ALA A 35 -6.44 -20.96 14.07
N VAL A 36 -7.29 -21.15 13.05
CA VAL A 36 -7.03 -22.05 11.91
C VAL A 36 -6.47 -21.28 10.71
N ILE A 37 -6.71 -19.97 10.63
CA ILE A 37 -6.17 -19.14 9.55
C ILE A 37 -4.65 -19.02 9.71
N PRO A 38 -3.85 -19.35 8.67
CA PRO A 38 -2.40 -19.20 8.70
C PRO A 38 -2.01 -17.73 8.54
N LEU A 39 -2.17 -16.95 9.61
CA LEU A 39 -1.90 -15.50 9.66
C LEU A 39 -0.44 -15.15 9.36
N ASP A 40 0.47 -16.11 9.54
CA ASP A 40 1.87 -16.03 9.13
C ASP A 40 2.04 -15.78 7.63
N ARG A 41 1.08 -16.22 6.80
CA ARG A 41 1.11 -16.00 5.35
C ARG A 41 0.50 -14.67 4.91
N PHE A 42 -0.14 -13.93 5.81
CA PHE A 42 -0.83 -12.68 5.47
C PHE A 42 -0.07 -11.42 5.89
N THR A 43 1.08 -11.54 6.54
CA THR A 43 1.85 -10.42 7.09
C THR A 43 2.25 -9.35 6.05
N GLU A 44 2.45 -9.73 4.79
CA GLU A 44 2.91 -8.79 3.75
C GLU A 44 1.85 -7.79 3.26
N ASN A 45 0.55 -8.02 3.49
CA ASN A 45 -0.54 -7.18 2.93
C ASN A 45 -1.65 -6.77 3.90
N VAL A 46 -1.53 -7.07 5.21
CA VAL A 46 -2.61 -6.84 6.19
C VAL A 46 -2.91 -5.35 6.46
N ASN A 47 -2.01 -4.42 6.11
CA ASN A 47 -2.12 -3.03 6.59
C ASN A 47 -3.35 -2.25 6.08
N PHE A 48 -3.69 -2.30 4.80
CA PHE A 48 -4.77 -1.46 4.23
C PHE A 48 -5.88 -2.25 3.54
N GLN A 49 -5.55 -3.39 2.94
CA GLN A 49 -6.50 -4.18 2.17
C GLN A 49 -7.33 -5.13 3.06
N ALA A 50 -6.93 -5.31 4.32
CA ALA A 50 -7.57 -6.20 5.26
C ALA A 50 -7.69 -5.58 6.67
N LEU A 51 -8.35 -4.42 6.78
CA LEU A 51 -8.57 -3.73 8.07
C LEU A 51 -9.16 -4.63 9.17
N ALA A 52 -9.98 -5.62 8.80
CA ALA A 52 -10.54 -6.60 9.74
C ALA A 52 -9.47 -7.52 10.37
N LEU A 53 -8.27 -7.60 9.78
CA LEU A 53 -7.13 -8.36 10.28
C LEU A 53 -6.19 -7.55 11.18
N VAL A 54 -6.29 -6.21 11.16
CA VAL A 54 -5.41 -5.32 11.93
C VAL A 54 -5.44 -5.62 13.43
N PRO A 55 -6.61 -5.73 14.11
CA PRO A 55 -6.63 -5.99 15.55
C PRO A 55 -5.94 -7.29 15.93
N TRP A 56 -6.01 -8.30 15.06
CA TRP A 56 -5.39 -9.60 15.28
C TRP A 56 -3.87 -9.50 15.19
N VAL A 57 -3.34 -8.88 14.12
CA VAL A 57 -1.89 -8.68 14.00
C VAL A 57 -1.33 -7.87 15.17
N THR A 58 -2.02 -6.78 15.55
CA THR A 58 -1.60 -5.96 16.70
C THR A 58 -1.65 -6.74 18.02
N LEU A 59 -2.68 -7.57 18.25
CA LEU A 59 -2.77 -8.40 19.47
C LEU A 59 -1.61 -9.38 19.59
N ARG A 60 -1.17 -9.95 18.46
CA ARG A 60 -0.06 -10.92 18.41
C ARG A 60 1.25 -10.31 18.89
N GLU A 61 1.47 -9.03 18.63
CA GLU A 61 2.70 -8.32 19.01
C GLU A 61 2.76 -8.00 20.51
N HIS A 62 1.61 -7.87 21.16
CA HIS A 62 1.52 -7.36 22.54
C HIS A 62 1.10 -8.41 23.57
N VAL A 63 0.48 -9.51 23.15
CA VAL A 63 -0.08 -10.54 24.03
C VAL A 63 0.25 -11.92 23.47
N ALA A 64 0.46 -12.91 24.34
CA ALA A 64 0.50 -14.31 23.93
C ALA A 64 -0.79 -14.63 23.14
N TRP A 65 -0.63 -14.85 21.84
CA TRP A 65 -1.70 -14.92 20.83
C TRP A 65 -2.97 -15.68 21.26
N PRO A 66 -2.90 -16.87 21.88
CA PRO A 66 -4.11 -17.59 22.29
C PRO A 66 -4.90 -16.85 23.38
N VAL A 67 -4.22 -16.19 24.32
CA VAL A 67 -4.82 -15.56 25.50
C VAL A 67 -5.57 -14.29 25.10
N GLY A 68 -4.97 -13.45 24.26
CA GLY A 68 -5.61 -12.22 23.80
C GLY A 68 -6.85 -12.50 22.94
N VAL A 69 -6.76 -13.47 22.03
CA VAL A 69 -7.88 -13.87 21.16
C VAL A 69 -9.03 -14.45 21.99
N LEU A 70 -8.73 -15.37 22.92
CA LEU A 70 -9.73 -15.96 23.81
C LEU A 70 -10.39 -14.91 24.70
N GLY A 71 -9.60 -14.00 25.29
CA GLY A 71 -10.11 -12.92 26.13
C GLY A 71 -11.09 -12.02 25.37
N PHE A 72 -10.65 -11.48 24.24
CA PHE A 72 -11.46 -10.56 23.43
C PHE A 72 -12.74 -11.22 22.88
N THR A 73 -12.64 -12.43 22.33
CA THR A 73 -13.80 -13.16 21.81
C THR A 73 -14.77 -13.56 22.92
N SER A 74 -14.27 -13.95 24.10
CA SER A 74 -15.10 -14.29 25.25
C SER A 74 -15.83 -13.08 25.82
N THR A 75 -15.16 -11.92 25.92
CA THR A 75 -15.80 -10.68 26.38
C THR A 75 -16.91 -10.24 25.43
N ILE A 76 -16.67 -10.25 24.11
CA ILE A 76 -17.70 -9.90 23.11
C ILE A 76 -18.85 -10.91 23.14
N GLY A 77 -18.55 -12.21 23.20
CA GLY A 77 -19.55 -13.27 23.30
C GLY A 77 -20.44 -13.11 24.54
N LEU A 78 -19.83 -12.81 25.70
CA LEU A 78 -20.56 -12.57 26.94
C LEU A 78 -21.46 -11.33 26.85
N LEU A 79 -20.94 -10.20 26.34
CA LEU A 79 -21.72 -8.98 26.14
C LEU A 79 -22.91 -9.22 25.20
N PHE A 80 -22.71 -9.98 24.12
CA PHE A 80 -23.77 -10.37 23.19
C PHE A 80 -24.85 -11.23 23.85
N LEU A 81 -24.44 -12.24 24.64
CA LEU A 81 -25.37 -13.09 25.38
C LEU A 81 -26.18 -12.31 26.42
N LEU A 82 -25.53 -11.42 27.16
CA LEU A 82 -26.19 -10.53 28.13
C LEU A 82 -27.18 -9.60 27.41
N ALA A 83 -26.81 -9.06 26.25
CA ALA A 83 -27.66 -8.19 25.47
C ALA A 83 -28.92 -8.92 24.95
N ILE A 84 -28.79 -10.14 24.42
CA ILE A 84 -29.92 -10.98 23.96
C ILE A 84 -30.90 -11.28 25.09
N ARG A 85 -30.41 -11.42 26.32
CA ARG A 85 -31.24 -11.69 27.50
C ARG A 85 -32.15 -10.52 27.88
N THR A 86 -31.81 -9.30 27.47
CA THR A 86 -32.65 -8.12 27.70
C THR A 86 -33.79 -8.07 26.66
N ARG A 87 -34.99 -7.61 27.05
CA ARG A 87 -36.16 -7.50 26.15
C ARG A 87 -35.95 -6.55 24.95
N ALA A 88 -34.84 -5.82 24.91
CA ALA A 88 -34.50 -4.86 23.87
C ALA A 88 -33.72 -5.53 22.73
N ARG A 89 -34.40 -6.43 22.00
CA ARG A 89 -33.78 -7.30 20.97
C ARG A 89 -33.09 -6.54 19.83
N ALA A 90 -33.59 -5.38 19.44
CA ALA A 90 -33.00 -4.57 18.38
C ALA A 90 -31.66 -3.94 18.82
N THR A 91 -31.65 -3.30 20.00
CA THR A 91 -30.42 -2.74 20.59
C THR A 91 -29.41 -3.82 20.93
N ALA A 92 -29.87 -5.03 21.28
CA ALA A 92 -29.00 -6.14 21.62
C ALA A 92 -28.10 -6.63 20.46
N VAL A 93 -28.54 -6.41 19.22
CA VAL A 93 -27.79 -6.76 18.02
C VAL A 93 -26.97 -5.58 17.53
N VAL A 94 -27.56 -4.39 17.50
CA VAL A 94 -26.92 -3.19 16.96
C VAL A 94 -25.74 -2.76 17.83
N ALA A 95 -25.88 -2.77 19.16
CA ALA A 95 -24.84 -2.33 20.07
C ALA A 95 -23.50 -3.08 19.90
N PRO A 96 -23.45 -4.43 19.88
CA PRO A 96 -22.19 -5.15 19.70
C PRO A 96 -21.58 -4.95 18.31
N VAL A 97 -22.40 -4.87 17.26
CA VAL A 97 -21.91 -4.57 15.90
C VAL A 97 -21.26 -3.18 15.85
N VAL A 98 -21.93 -2.17 16.39
CA VAL A 98 -21.41 -0.80 16.48
C VAL A 98 -20.14 -0.76 17.33
N CYS A 99 -20.11 -1.44 18.48
CA CYS A 99 -18.93 -1.52 19.33
C CYS A 99 -17.73 -2.16 18.61
N VAL A 100 -17.93 -3.26 17.88
CA VAL A 100 -16.87 -3.90 17.09
C VAL A 100 -16.38 -2.95 16.01
N LEU A 101 -17.28 -2.32 15.25
CA LEU A 101 -16.90 -1.38 14.21
C LEU A 101 -16.12 -0.19 14.77
N LEU A 102 -16.61 0.44 15.85
CA LEU A 102 -15.92 1.55 16.52
C LEU A 102 -14.55 1.13 17.04
N THR A 103 -14.44 -0.04 17.68
CA THR A 103 -13.18 -0.55 18.21
C THR A 103 -12.17 -0.79 17.09
N VAL A 104 -12.58 -1.45 16.01
CA VAL A 104 -11.74 -1.67 14.83
C VAL A 104 -11.31 -0.35 14.20
N THR A 105 -12.23 0.62 14.07
CA THR A 105 -11.92 1.95 13.53
C THR A 105 -10.91 2.69 14.41
N LEU A 106 -11.08 2.71 15.73
CA LEU A 106 -10.17 3.40 16.65
C LEU A 106 -8.78 2.75 16.67
N ILE A 107 -8.70 1.41 16.66
CA ILE A 107 -7.42 0.71 16.57
C ILE A 107 -6.74 0.98 15.23
N ALA A 108 -7.48 0.98 14.13
CA ALA A 108 -6.94 1.23 12.80
C ALA A 108 -6.49 2.69 12.61
N GLN A 109 -6.99 3.66 13.38
CA GLN A 109 -6.61 5.05 13.22
C GLN A 109 -5.13 5.32 13.50
N SER A 110 -4.53 4.70 14.52
CA SER A 110 -3.12 4.96 14.84
C SER A 110 -2.14 4.46 13.77
N PRO A 111 -2.22 3.22 13.23
CA PRO A 111 -1.34 2.80 12.15
C PRO A 111 -1.64 3.53 10.85
N ILE A 112 -2.90 3.89 10.57
CA ILE A 112 -3.23 4.70 9.38
C ILE A 112 -2.58 6.09 9.49
N ARG A 113 -2.68 6.75 10.64
CA ARG A 113 -2.03 8.06 10.87
C ARG A 113 -0.52 7.95 10.80
N ALA A 114 0.06 6.97 11.46
CA ALA A 114 1.50 6.73 11.40
C ALA A 114 1.93 6.55 9.93
N VAL A 115 1.32 5.62 9.19
CA VAL A 115 1.69 5.42 7.79
C VAL A 115 1.43 6.67 6.95
N ALA A 116 0.35 7.42 7.19
CA ALA A 116 0.10 8.69 6.50
C ALA A 116 1.20 9.73 6.79
N GLU A 117 1.65 9.85 8.04
CA GLU A 117 2.77 10.72 8.44
C GLU A 117 4.09 10.26 7.80
N TRP A 118 4.40 8.97 7.85
CA TRP A 118 5.58 8.39 7.19
C TRP A 118 5.55 8.59 5.67
N THR A 119 4.39 8.43 5.06
CA THR A 119 4.17 8.59 3.61
C THR A 119 4.28 10.07 3.20
N SER A 120 3.75 10.98 4.02
CA SER A 120 3.89 12.43 3.84
C SER A 120 5.33 12.89 4.02
N ALA A 121 6.04 12.36 5.02
CA ALA A 121 7.47 12.61 5.26
C ALA A 121 8.33 12.07 4.12
N ALA A 122 7.91 10.99 3.46
CA ALA A 122 8.53 10.47 2.25
C ALA A 122 8.23 11.31 0.99
N GLY A 123 7.34 12.32 1.08
CA GLY A 123 7.02 13.24 -0.02
C GLY A 123 5.76 12.90 -0.81
N VAL A 124 5.02 11.87 -0.42
CA VAL A 124 3.77 11.52 -1.11
C VAL A 124 2.69 12.56 -0.85
N GLY A 125 2.01 13.02 -1.90
CA GLY A 125 0.82 13.88 -1.79
C GLY A 125 1.06 15.37 -1.54
N ASN A 126 2.30 15.83 -1.28
CA ASN A 126 2.57 17.25 -1.04
C ASN A 126 2.29 18.12 -2.28
N THR A 127 2.63 17.62 -3.46
CA THR A 127 2.41 18.30 -4.74
C THR A 127 2.21 17.29 -5.87
N PRO A 128 1.09 16.54 -5.93
CA PRO A 128 0.93 15.41 -6.85
C PRO A 128 1.01 15.81 -8.33
N ASN A 129 0.72 17.07 -8.68
CA ASN A 129 0.75 17.59 -10.05
C ASN A 129 1.98 18.45 -10.36
N TRP A 130 3.11 18.28 -9.65
CA TRP A 130 4.26 19.16 -9.83
C TRP A 130 4.91 19.02 -11.22
N VAL A 131 4.84 17.82 -11.83
CA VAL A 131 5.32 17.61 -13.21
C VAL A 131 4.44 18.38 -14.18
N ASP A 132 3.12 18.19 -14.13
CA ASP A 132 2.17 18.93 -14.98
C ASP A 132 2.32 20.45 -14.83
N ARG A 133 2.48 20.96 -13.59
CA ARG A 133 2.72 22.40 -13.36
C ARG A 133 4.05 22.91 -13.92
N ALA A 134 5.07 22.06 -14.00
CA ALA A 134 6.39 22.44 -14.47
C ALA A 134 6.51 22.40 -16.00
N VAL A 135 5.88 21.43 -16.67
CA VAL A 135 6.02 21.23 -18.12
C VAL A 135 4.78 21.59 -18.92
N GLY A 136 3.64 21.79 -18.25
CA GLY A 136 2.32 21.99 -18.84
C GLY A 136 1.58 20.69 -19.10
N ASP A 137 0.25 20.74 -19.03
CA ASP A 137 -0.66 19.58 -19.10
C ASP A 137 -0.63 18.80 -20.43
N HIS A 138 0.01 19.34 -21.47
CA HIS A 138 0.11 18.75 -22.80
C HIS A 138 1.52 18.29 -23.17
N ALA A 139 2.49 18.43 -22.26
CA ALA A 139 3.82 17.89 -22.47
C ALA A 139 3.80 16.36 -22.43
N SER A 140 4.78 15.72 -23.06
CA SER A 140 5.02 14.28 -22.95
C SER A 140 6.34 14.07 -22.23
N VAL A 141 6.27 13.50 -21.02
CA VAL A 141 7.39 13.22 -20.15
C VAL A 141 7.53 11.71 -20.03
N SER A 142 8.68 11.19 -20.45
CA SER A 142 8.99 9.77 -20.27
C SER A 142 9.64 9.56 -18.92
N VAL A 143 9.28 8.46 -18.25
CA VAL A 143 9.87 8.10 -16.96
C VAL A 143 11.04 7.16 -17.21
N LEU A 144 12.22 7.54 -16.73
CA LEU A 144 13.36 6.63 -16.62
C LEU A 144 13.37 6.05 -15.21
N TRP A 145 12.75 4.88 -15.05
CA TRP A 145 12.72 4.13 -13.80
C TRP A 145 14.04 3.39 -13.61
N PHE A 146 14.54 3.33 -12.38
CA PHE A 146 15.71 2.51 -12.06
C PHE A 146 15.45 1.64 -10.84
N GLU A 147 15.83 0.36 -10.96
CA GLU A 147 15.90 -0.55 -9.84
C GLU A 147 17.17 -1.40 -9.90
N ARG A 148 17.80 -1.66 -8.75
CA ARG A 148 19.07 -2.38 -8.71
C ARG A 148 18.92 -3.79 -9.30
N PRO A 149 19.79 -4.23 -10.23
CA PRO A 149 19.77 -5.58 -10.77
C PRO A 149 19.91 -6.66 -9.68
N GLY A 150 19.31 -7.83 -9.90
CA GLY A 150 19.53 -9.02 -9.06
C GLY A 150 18.68 -9.10 -7.79
N ARG A 151 17.67 -8.24 -7.62
CA ARG A 151 16.68 -8.36 -6.54
C ARG A 151 15.33 -8.77 -7.14
N PRO A 152 14.84 -10.00 -6.88
CA PRO A 152 13.63 -10.54 -7.52
C PRO A 152 12.35 -9.79 -7.12
N PHE A 153 12.33 -9.22 -5.91
CA PHE A 153 11.33 -8.28 -5.44
C PHE A 153 12.05 -7.29 -4.52
N VAL A 154 12.24 -6.05 -4.98
CA VAL A 154 12.70 -4.99 -4.08
C VAL A 154 11.50 -4.59 -3.24
N GLN A 155 11.59 -4.71 -1.92
CA GLN A 155 10.74 -3.92 -1.02
C GLN A 155 10.90 -2.49 -1.47
N ILE A 156 9.87 -1.98 -2.17
CA ILE A 156 9.93 -0.71 -2.88
C ILE A 156 10.47 0.31 -1.89
N ALA A 157 11.68 0.81 -2.13
CA ALA A 157 12.25 1.83 -1.27
C ALA A 157 11.19 2.92 -1.10
N PRO A 158 10.93 3.45 0.10
CA PRO A 158 9.81 4.38 0.32
C PRO A 158 9.72 5.51 -0.72
N ARG A 159 10.86 5.93 -1.27
CA ARG A 159 10.98 6.95 -2.33
C ARG A 159 10.66 6.46 -3.75
N HIS A 160 10.88 5.18 -4.07
CA HIS A 160 10.44 4.58 -5.35
C HIS A 160 8.91 4.52 -5.40
N ARG A 161 8.25 4.29 -4.26
CA ARG A 161 6.80 4.42 -4.13
C ARG A 161 6.31 5.83 -4.43
N VAL A 162 7.12 6.86 -4.21
CA VAL A 162 6.69 8.24 -4.45
C VAL A 162 6.54 8.53 -5.94
N VAL A 163 7.46 8.05 -6.78
CA VAL A 163 7.28 8.14 -8.24
C VAL A 163 6.01 7.40 -8.65
N TRP A 164 5.74 6.24 -8.04
CA TRP A 164 4.55 5.46 -8.33
C TRP A 164 3.24 6.13 -7.87
N VAL A 165 3.22 6.71 -6.68
CA VAL A 165 2.00 7.25 -6.03
C VAL A 165 1.73 8.70 -6.41
N ASN A 166 2.75 9.50 -6.74
CA ASN A 166 2.58 10.90 -7.11
C ASN A 166 2.54 11.10 -8.62
N GLU A 167 3.37 10.39 -9.40
CA GLU A 167 3.70 10.86 -10.75
C GLU A 167 2.85 10.25 -11.85
N PHE A 168 2.40 8.99 -11.70
CA PHE A 168 1.52 8.34 -12.69
C PHE A 168 0.14 8.99 -12.83
N PHE A 169 -0.22 9.91 -11.92
CA PHE A 169 -1.46 10.68 -12.02
C PHE A 169 -1.31 11.99 -12.80
N ASN A 170 -0.08 12.34 -13.23
CA ASN A 170 0.16 13.51 -14.08
C ASN A 170 -0.20 13.18 -15.53
N ARG A 171 -0.94 14.07 -16.18
CA ARG A 171 -1.38 13.86 -17.57
C ARG A 171 -0.22 13.89 -18.56
N SER A 172 0.82 14.64 -18.22
CA SER A 172 2.03 14.75 -19.03
C SER A 172 2.94 13.52 -18.93
N VAL A 173 2.77 12.67 -17.93
CA VAL A 173 3.60 11.47 -17.74
C VAL A 173 3.10 10.35 -18.65
N GLY A 174 3.97 9.91 -19.56
CA GLY A 174 3.68 8.90 -20.57
C GLY A 174 4.50 7.62 -20.37
N GLY A 175 5.30 7.28 -21.37
CA GLY A 175 6.03 6.01 -21.42
C GLY A 175 7.01 5.81 -20.26
N VAL A 176 7.04 4.59 -19.74
CA VAL A 176 7.97 4.17 -18.68
C VAL A 176 9.07 3.30 -19.28
N PHE A 177 10.31 3.68 -19.03
CA PHE A 177 11.51 2.96 -19.43
C PHE A 177 12.21 2.43 -18.19
N GLU A 178 12.36 1.11 -18.10
CA GLU A 178 12.92 0.44 -16.93
C GLU A 178 14.40 0.13 -17.11
N LEU A 179 15.22 0.71 -16.24
CA LEU A 179 16.64 0.47 -16.17
C LEU A 179 16.95 -0.47 -14.99
N GLY A 180 17.49 -1.65 -15.28
CA GLY A 180 17.88 -2.64 -14.27
C GLY A 180 16.82 -3.70 -14.01
N SER A 181 16.36 -3.87 -12.77
CA SER A 181 15.33 -4.87 -12.44
C SER A 181 13.94 -4.44 -12.91
N PRO A 182 13.07 -5.37 -13.31
CA PRO A 182 11.70 -5.05 -13.71
C PRO A 182 10.89 -4.36 -12.61
N MET A 183 9.96 -3.49 -12.99
CA MET A 183 9.03 -2.89 -12.03
C MET A 183 8.09 -3.96 -11.44
N PRO A 184 7.75 -3.87 -10.14
CA PRO A 184 6.76 -4.77 -9.56
C PRO A 184 5.38 -4.60 -10.23
N TYR A 185 4.55 -5.64 -10.14
CA TYR A 185 3.15 -5.67 -10.62
C TYR A 185 2.95 -5.65 -12.14
N ALA A 186 4.00 -5.88 -12.93
CA ALA A 186 3.92 -6.02 -14.39
C ALA A 186 3.22 -4.84 -15.08
N LEU A 187 3.52 -3.62 -14.61
CA LEU A 187 3.00 -2.39 -15.23
C LEU A 187 3.58 -2.23 -16.65
N PRO A 188 2.83 -1.62 -17.59
CA PRO A 188 3.32 -1.40 -18.95
C PRO A 188 4.60 -0.56 -18.95
N SER A 189 5.69 -1.17 -19.41
CA SER A 189 7.01 -0.54 -19.43
C SER A 189 7.87 -1.11 -20.55
N THR A 190 8.92 -0.37 -20.89
CA THR A 190 9.91 -0.77 -21.90
C THR A 190 11.26 -1.00 -21.24
N PRO A 191 11.83 -2.22 -21.27
CA PRO A 191 13.14 -2.47 -20.70
C PRO A 191 14.23 -1.72 -21.49
N VAL A 192 15.12 -1.06 -20.75
CA VAL A 192 16.28 -0.34 -21.27
C VAL A 192 17.53 -0.69 -20.49
N ARG A 193 18.68 -0.49 -21.13
CA ARG A 193 20.01 -0.67 -20.51
C ARG A 193 20.88 0.55 -20.78
N LEU A 194 21.94 0.68 -19.98
CA LEU A 194 23.00 1.64 -20.25
C LEU A 194 24.09 0.99 -21.12
N GLU A 195 24.44 1.65 -22.22
CA GLU A 195 25.56 1.30 -23.09
C GLU A 195 26.45 2.53 -23.28
N ASP A 196 27.65 2.51 -22.73
CA ASP A 196 28.57 3.67 -22.70
C ASP A 196 27.89 4.96 -22.17
N GLY A 197 27.02 4.79 -21.16
CA GLY A 197 26.23 5.86 -20.57
C GLY A 197 25.05 6.34 -21.42
N ARG A 198 24.76 5.72 -22.56
CA ARG A 198 23.55 5.97 -23.36
C ARG A 198 22.42 5.04 -22.94
N VAL A 199 21.18 5.56 -22.91
CA VAL A 199 19.99 4.75 -22.65
C VAL A 199 19.53 4.11 -23.96
N VAL A 200 19.62 2.79 -24.03
CA VAL A 200 19.28 2.00 -25.23
C VAL A 200 18.25 0.93 -24.90
N LEU A 201 17.44 0.57 -25.89
CA LEU A 201 16.57 -0.60 -25.84
C LEU A 201 17.42 -1.88 -25.74
N GLU A 202 16.80 -3.01 -25.39
CA GLU A 202 17.49 -4.31 -25.43
C GLU A 202 18.12 -4.60 -26.80
N SER A 203 17.45 -4.17 -27.89
CA SER A 203 17.96 -4.25 -29.26
C SER A 203 19.23 -3.43 -29.56
N GLY A 204 19.71 -2.61 -28.62
CA GLY A 204 20.85 -1.69 -28.81
C GLY A 204 20.52 -0.37 -29.50
N ARG A 205 19.30 -0.21 -30.01
CA ARG A 205 18.83 1.07 -30.57
C ARG A 205 18.62 2.11 -29.46
N PRO A 206 18.82 3.42 -29.72
CA PRO A 206 18.46 4.47 -28.78
C PRO A 206 17.01 4.34 -28.32
N ALA A 207 16.79 4.46 -27.01
CA ALA A 207 15.44 4.43 -26.46
C ALA A 207 14.69 5.74 -26.81
N PRO A 208 13.41 5.68 -27.22
CA PRO A 208 12.63 6.85 -27.62
C PRO A 208 12.01 7.56 -26.41
N LEU A 209 12.85 8.11 -25.51
CA LEU A 209 12.37 8.81 -24.31
C LEU A 209 11.78 10.21 -24.62
N GLY A 210 11.98 10.74 -25.82
CA GLY A 210 11.55 12.09 -26.17
C GLY A 210 12.40 13.19 -25.51
N GLN A 211 11.86 14.40 -25.43
CA GLN A 211 12.62 15.59 -25.00
C GLN A 211 12.60 15.85 -23.49
N LEU A 212 11.67 15.25 -22.76
CA LEU A 212 11.50 15.44 -21.32
C LEU A 212 11.57 14.09 -20.63
N VAL A 213 12.50 13.96 -19.69
CA VAL A 213 12.71 12.72 -18.94
C VAL A 213 12.56 13.00 -17.46
N LEU A 214 11.63 12.31 -16.81
CA LEU A 214 11.53 12.24 -15.36
C LEU A 214 12.45 11.11 -14.87
N ALA A 215 13.37 11.44 -13.98
CA ALA A 215 14.30 10.48 -13.40
C ALA A 215 14.34 10.59 -11.87
N PRO A 216 14.50 9.47 -11.14
CA PRO A 216 14.70 9.48 -9.71
C PRO A 216 16.07 10.09 -9.36
N CYS A 217 16.23 10.55 -8.12
CA CYS A 217 17.40 11.29 -7.66
C CYS A 217 18.77 10.59 -7.87
N HIS A 218 18.80 9.25 -7.88
CA HIS A 218 20.02 8.44 -8.07
C HIS A 218 20.31 8.14 -9.55
N VAL A 219 19.49 8.62 -10.48
CA VAL A 219 19.74 8.57 -11.93
C VAL A 219 19.95 9.99 -12.42
N ARG A 220 21.18 10.33 -12.81
CA ARG A 220 21.46 11.64 -13.43
C ARG A 220 21.35 11.50 -14.93
N VAL A 221 20.36 12.16 -15.49
CA VAL A 221 20.17 12.29 -16.93
C VAL A 221 20.91 13.54 -17.42
N ALA A 222 21.68 13.41 -18.49
CA ALA A 222 22.40 14.53 -19.09
C ALA A 222 21.40 15.46 -19.82
N GLY A 223 21.36 16.72 -19.42
CA GLY A 223 20.46 17.72 -20.00
C GLY A 223 20.25 18.92 -19.08
N VAL A 224 19.21 19.69 -19.34
CA VAL A 224 18.85 20.88 -18.57
C VAL A 224 17.73 20.53 -17.58
N PRO A 225 17.93 20.61 -16.26
CA PRO A 225 16.87 20.37 -15.29
C PRO A 225 15.79 21.45 -15.41
N ILE A 226 14.53 21.03 -15.53
CA ILE A 226 13.35 21.90 -15.66
C ILE A 226 12.68 22.10 -14.29
N ALA A 227 12.49 21.01 -13.56
CA ALA A 227 11.89 21.02 -12.24
C ALA A 227 12.41 19.87 -11.40
N ARG A 228 12.34 20.03 -10.08
CA ARG A 228 12.75 19.04 -9.09
C ARG A 228 11.69 18.97 -8.01
N ASP A 229 11.32 17.76 -7.62
CA ASP A 229 10.54 17.54 -6.41
C ASP A 229 11.47 17.67 -5.19
N PRO A 230 11.25 18.63 -4.28
CA PRO A 230 12.08 18.81 -3.09
C PRO A 230 12.01 17.62 -2.12
N ALA A 231 10.93 16.84 -2.14
CA ALA A 231 10.75 15.75 -1.18
C ALA A 231 11.50 14.47 -1.59
N THR A 232 11.41 14.07 -2.86
CA THR A 232 12.10 12.87 -3.38
C THR A 232 13.46 13.15 -4.00
N GLY A 233 13.68 14.39 -4.44
CA GLY A 233 14.80 14.76 -5.30
C GLY A 233 14.65 14.28 -6.74
N ALA A 234 13.50 13.73 -7.15
CA ALA A 234 13.21 13.41 -8.54
C ALA A 234 13.27 14.67 -9.41
N VAL A 235 13.69 14.52 -10.67
CA VAL A 235 13.97 15.66 -11.54
C VAL A 235 13.42 15.41 -12.94
N VAL A 236 12.75 16.42 -13.49
CA VAL A 236 12.42 16.47 -14.91
C VAL A 236 13.56 17.17 -15.63
N VAL A 237 14.14 16.50 -16.62
CA VAL A 237 15.28 17.00 -17.39
C VAL A 237 14.87 17.12 -18.85
N ARG A 238 15.16 18.28 -19.46
CA ARG A 238 15.11 18.45 -20.89
C ARG A 238 16.38 17.88 -21.52
N VAL A 239 16.21 16.90 -22.39
CA VAL A 239 17.31 16.12 -22.98
C VAL A 239 17.41 16.33 -24.48
N SER A 240 18.57 16.01 -25.03
CA SER A 240 18.77 15.82 -26.47
C SER A 240 19.03 14.34 -26.73
N GLU A 241 18.56 13.83 -27.86
CA GLU A 241 18.84 12.45 -28.24
C GLU A 241 20.27 12.29 -28.81
N PRO A 242 20.96 11.17 -28.53
CA PRO A 242 20.56 10.08 -27.64
C PRO A 242 20.68 10.46 -26.16
N VAL A 243 19.70 10.02 -25.36
CA VAL A 243 19.67 10.27 -23.91
C VAL A 243 20.85 9.58 -23.23
N ARG A 244 21.59 10.33 -22.41
CA ARG A 244 22.66 9.78 -21.57
C ARG A 244 22.28 9.83 -20.11
N ALA A 245 22.61 8.78 -19.36
CA ALA A 245 22.35 8.71 -17.94
C ALA A 245 23.49 8.01 -17.19
N THR A 246 23.62 8.36 -15.91
CA THR A 246 24.56 7.74 -14.97
C THR A 246 23.81 7.41 -13.69
N VAL A 247 24.02 6.20 -13.17
CA VAL A 247 23.41 5.72 -11.94
C VAL A 247 24.40 5.91 -10.79
N PHE A 248 23.92 6.43 -9.66
CA PHE A 248 24.68 6.60 -8.43
C PHE A 248 24.13 5.72 -7.32
N GLU A 249 24.90 5.61 -6.23
CA GLU A 249 24.39 4.98 -5.03
C GLU A 249 23.26 5.82 -4.40
N PRO A 250 22.18 5.18 -3.88
CA PRO A 250 21.00 5.85 -3.34
C PRO A 250 21.28 6.86 -2.21
N GLY A 251 22.39 6.70 -1.48
CA GLY A 251 22.78 7.60 -0.38
C GLY A 251 23.13 9.03 -0.81
N SER A 252 23.23 9.30 -2.12
CA SER A 252 23.56 10.62 -2.68
C SER A 252 22.35 11.55 -2.90
N CYS A 253 21.13 11.08 -2.60
CA CYS A 253 19.93 11.87 -2.79
C CYS A 253 19.70 12.90 -1.66
N PRO A 254 19.15 14.10 -1.95
CA PRO A 254 18.72 15.05 -0.92
C PRO A 254 17.80 14.36 0.10
N GLY A 255 18.01 14.65 1.39
CA GLY A 255 17.30 14.00 2.49
C GLY A 255 17.83 12.62 2.89
N GLY A 256 19.00 12.19 2.40
CA GLY A 256 19.67 10.92 2.77
C GLY A 256 20.24 10.89 4.19
N GLY A 257 19.46 11.31 5.18
CA GLY A 257 19.68 10.88 6.56
C GLY A 257 19.31 9.41 6.65
N ALA A 258 20.26 8.57 7.06
CA ALA A 258 20.00 7.17 7.38
C ALA A 258 18.82 7.08 8.36
N SER A 259 17.76 6.40 7.93
CA SER A 259 16.70 5.87 8.80
C SER A 259 16.69 4.37 8.64
#